data_AF-A0A7N0VM22-F1
#
_entry.id   AF-A0A7N0VM22-F1
#
_cell.length_a   1.000
_cell.length_b   1.000
_cell.length_c   1.000
_cell.angle_alpha   90.00
_cell.angle_beta   90.00
_cell.angle_gamma   90.00
#
_symmetry.space_group_name_H-M   'P 1'
#
loop_
_entity.id
_entity.type
_entity.pdbx_description
1 polymer ?
#
loop_
_entity_poly.entity_id
_entity_poly.type
_entity_poly.pdbx_seq_one_letter_code
_entity_poly.pdbx_strand_id
1 'polypeptide(L)'
;MNPSQSSMLILQETCTDVAGSLVIYAPVDIPAMHVVMNGGDSAYVALLPSGFAILPDGSNPHTRTPSPNSKPSVEGSLLTVAFQILVSSLPTARLTVESVETVSNLISCTVQKIKAALNCKT
;
A
#
# COMPACT_ATOMS: atom_id res chain seq x y z
N MET A 1 -15.41 -16.98 -25.93
CA MET A 1 -14.69 -16.48 -24.74
C MET A 1 -15.67 -15.65 -23.94
N ASN A 2 -15.84 -15.95 -22.64
CA ASN A 2 -16.86 -15.30 -21.81
C ASN A 2 -16.42 -13.86 -21.48
N PRO A 3 -17.21 -12.83 -21.79
CA PRO A 3 -16.86 -11.41 -21.56
C PRO A 3 -16.98 -10.98 -20.08
N SER A 4 -17.17 -11.91 -19.16
CA SER A 4 -17.46 -11.66 -17.74
C SER A 4 -16.30 -11.89 -16.77
N GLN A 5 -15.09 -12.15 -17.27
CA GLN A 5 -13.89 -12.16 -16.43
C GLN A 5 -13.19 -10.81 -16.53
N SER A 6 -13.68 -9.83 -15.76
CA SER A 6 -12.95 -8.58 -15.50
C SER A 6 -11.64 -8.95 -14.82
N SER A 7 -10.61 -9.09 -15.62
CA SER A 7 -9.29 -9.53 -15.21
C SER A 7 -8.45 -8.27 -15.07
N MET A 8 -8.11 -7.94 -13.82
CA MET A 8 -7.22 -6.83 -13.51
C MET A 8 -5.79 -7.37 -13.38
N LEU A 9 -4.82 -6.59 -13.86
CA LEU A 9 -3.41 -6.75 -13.54
C LEU A 9 -3.06 -5.89 -12.34
N ILE A 10 -2.05 -6.30 -11.59
CA ILE A 10 -1.42 -5.45 -10.59
C ILE A 10 -0.09 -4.99 -11.16
N LEU A 11 0.06 -3.68 -11.39
CA LEU A 11 1.37 -3.08 -11.61
C LEU A 11 1.98 -2.83 -10.24
N GLN A 12 3.14 -3.42 -9.97
CA GLN A 12 3.81 -3.28 -8.69
C GLN A 12 5.24 -2.80 -8.89
N GLU A 13 5.63 -1.82 -8.10
CA GLU A 13 7.00 -1.39 -7.91
C GLU A 13 7.39 -1.61 -6.45
N THR A 14 8.61 -2.07 -6.23
CA THR A 14 9.17 -2.32 -4.90
C THR A 14 10.59 -1.82 -4.90
N CYS A 15 10.93 -1.01 -3.90
CA CYS A 15 12.26 -0.46 -3.73
C CYS A 15 12.68 -0.62 -2.27
N THR A 16 13.94 -0.96 -2.05
CA THR A 16 14.55 -1.07 -0.73
C THR A 16 15.91 -0.41 -0.77
N ASP A 17 16.15 0.51 0.16
CA ASP A 17 17.44 1.15 0.37
C ASP A 17 17.73 1.30 1.88
N VAL A 18 18.73 2.12 2.21
CA VAL A 18 19.14 2.37 3.60
C VAL A 18 18.12 3.17 4.42
N ALA A 19 17.20 3.88 3.76
CA ALA A 19 16.16 4.67 4.41
C ALA A 19 14.90 3.84 4.70
N GLY A 20 14.64 2.79 3.91
CA GLY A 20 13.55 1.88 4.16
C GLY A 20 13.17 1.02 2.95
N SER A 21 11.97 0.45 3.01
CA SER A 21 11.39 -0.33 1.91
C SER A 21 10.01 0.21 1.55
N LEU A 22 9.67 0.21 0.27
CA LEU A 22 8.35 0.56 -0.26
C LEU A 22 7.81 -0.57 -1.12
N VAL A 23 6.51 -0.81 -1.01
CA VAL A 23 5.73 -1.64 -1.94
C VAL A 23 4.57 -0.78 -2.40
N ILE A 24 4.61 -0.35 -3.68
CA ILE A 24 3.58 0.48 -4.28
C ILE A 24 2.99 -0.30 -5.45
N TYR A 25 1.67 -0.33 -5.55
CA TYR A 25 0.98 -1.06 -6.59
C TYR A 25 -0.27 -0.32 -7.07
N ALA A 26 -0.69 -0.60 -8.29
CA ALA A 26 -1.94 -0.08 -8.86
C ALA A 26 -2.68 -1.21 -9.60
N PRO A 27 -3.97 -1.43 -9.35
CA PRO A 27 -4.78 -2.30 -10.18
C PRO A 27 -5.05 -1.64 -11.54
N VAL A 28 -4.97 -2.42 -12.61
CA VAL A 28 -5.14 -1.95 -13.98
C VAL A 28 -6.01 -2.91 -14.77
N ASP A 29 -6.93 -2.35 -15.55
CA ASP A 29 -7.80 -3.11 -16.45
C ASP A 29 -7.00 -3.66 -17.66
N ILE A 30 -7.07 -4.96 -17.92
CA ILE A 30 -6.35 -5.61 -19.03
C ILE A 30 -6.74 -5.03 -20.40
N PRO A 31 -8.04 -4.87 -20.74
CA PRO A 31 -8.44 -4.20 -21.97
C PRO A 31 -7.82 -2.82 -22.15
N ALA A 32 -7.81 -1.98 -21.10
CA ALA A 32 -7.18 -0.66 -21.15
C ALA A 32 -5.66 -0.77 -21.42
N MET A 33 -4.97 -1.71 -20.78
CA MET A 33 -3.54 -1.95 -21.01
C MET A 33 -3.25 -2.41 -22.44
N HIS A 34 -4.09 -3.27 -23.02
CA HIS A 34 -3.94 -3.74 -24.40
C HIS A 34 -4.04 -2.59 -25.42
N VAL A 35 -4.91 -1.61 -25.19
CA VAL A 35 -4.99 -0.40 -26.05
C VAL A 35 -3.67 0.36 -26.02
N VAL A 36 -3.11 0.59 -24.84
CA VAL A 36 -1.83 1.30 -24.68
C VAL A 36 -0.67 0.53 -25.31
N MET A 37 -0.59 -0.78 -25.11
CA MET A 37 0.46 -1.63 -25.68
C MET A 37 0.45 -1.64 -27.21
N ASN A 38 -0.70 -1.36 -27.84
CA ASN A 38 -0.81 -1.24 -29.29
C ASN A 38 -0.61 0.20 -29.80
N GLY A 39 -0.07 1.10 -28.98
CA GLY A 39 0.22 2.49 -29.34
C GLY A 39 -0.96 3.45 -29.20
N GLY A 40 -2.02 3.06 -28.46
CA GLY A 40 -3.13 3.94 -28.10
C GLY A 40 -2.78 4.94 -26.99
N ASP A 41 -3.76 5.77 -26.63
CA ASP A 41 -3.60 6.80 -25.60
C ASP A 41 -3.58 6.22 -24.17
N SER A 42 -2.53 6.51 -23.41
CA SER A 42 -2.37 6.08 -22.02
C SER A 42 -3.27 6.80 -21.03
N ALA A 43 -3.88 7.93 -21.40
CA ALA A 43 -4.79 8.68 -20.52
C ALA A 43 -6.04 7.88 -20.11
N TYR A 44 -6.39 6.83 -20.88
CA TYR A 44 -7.50 5.94 -20.57
C TYR A 44 -7.19 4.90 -19.46
N VAL A 45 -5.92 4.77 -19.06
CA VAL A 45 -5.53 3.85 -17.99
C VAL A 45 -5.64 4.57 -16.65
N ALA A 46 -6.70 4.25 -15.90
CA ALA A 46 -6.84 4.73 -14.52
C ALA A 46 -5.85 3.98 -13.60
N LEU A 47 -4.84 4.69 -13.10
CA LEU A 47 -3.93 4.19 -12.08
C LEU A 47 -4.31 4.78 -10.72
N LEU A 48 -4.70 3.91 -9.79
CA LEU A 48 -4.99 4.27 -8.40
C LEU A 48 -3.92 3.65 -7.48
N PRO A 49 -2.76 4.32 -7.32
CA PRO A 49 -1.66 3.78 -6.54
C PRO A 49 -2.05 3.59 -5.08
N SER A 50 -1.66 2.45 -4.53
CA SER A 50 -1.84 2.05 -3.14
C SER A 50 -0.62 1.28 -2.69
N GLY A 51 -0.37 1.19 -1.40
CA GLY A 51 0.81 0.49 -0.92
C GLY A 51 1.21 0.87 0.49
N PHE A 52 2.45 0.55 0.81
CA PHE A 52 3.01 0.82 2.12
C PHE A 52 4.51 1.05 2.07
N ALA A 53 5.00 1.80 3.05
CA ALA A 53 6.41 2.01 3.34
C ALA A 53 6.75 1.47 4.73
N ILE A 54 7.90 0.82 4.85
CA ILE A 54 8.46 0.28 6.08
C ILE A 54 9.77 1.05 6.33
N LEU A 55 9.79 1.84 7.39
CA LEU A 55 10.96 2.60 7.80
C LEU A 55 11.48 2.06 9.14
N PRO A 56 12.79 2.18 9.41
CA PRO A 56 13.31 1.92 10.75
C PRO A 56 12.64 2.86 11.77
N ASP A 57 12.39 2.37 12.98
CA ASP A 57 11.78 3.17 14.06
C ASP A 57 12.72 4.25 14.66
N GLY A 58 13.93 4.37 14.13
CA GLY A 58 14.95 5.33 14.56
C GLY A 58 15.62 4.96 15.89
N SER A 59 15.37 3.77 16.44
CA SER A 59 16.00 3.28 17.66
C SER A 59 17.45 2.83 17.40
N ASN A 60 18.37 3.79 17.20
CA ASN A 60 19.77 3.46 16.96
C ASN A 60 20.39 2.77 18.21
N PRO A 61 20.83 1.51 18.12
CA PRO A 61 21.46 0.82 19.25
C PRO A 61 22.81 1.45 19.64
N HIS A 62 23.46 2.21 18.74
CA HIS A 62 24.78 2.80 18.97
C HIS A 62 24.79 4.13 19.74
N THR A 63 23.67 4.80 19.91
CA THR A 63 23.60 6.07 20.67
C THR A 63 23.21 5.87 22.13
N ARG A 64 22.86 4.65 22.53
CA ARG A 64 22.53 4.31 23.91
C ARG A 64 23.78 3.78 24.60
N THR A 65 24.28 4.52 25.57
CA THR A 65 25.34 4.02 26.46
C THR A 65 24.86 2.71 27.08
N PRO A 66 25.66 1.63 27.06
CA PRO A 66 25.25 0.36 27.62
C PRO A 66 25.10 0.53 29.13
N SER A 67 23.88 0.75 29.59
CA SER A 67 23.56 0.68 31.01
C SER A 67 23.44 -0.79 31.39
N PRO A 68 24.07 -1.24 32.48
CA PRO A 68 24.01 -2.64 32.93
C PRO A 68 22.59 -3.11 33.27
N ASN A 69 21.60 -2.20 33.35
CA ASN A 69 20.18 -2.50 33.54
C ASN A 69 19.32 -2.29 32.27
N SER A 70 19.92 -2.03 31.11
CA SER A 70 19.16 -1.84 29.87
C SER A 70 18.74 -3.19 29.29
N LYS A 71 17.42 -3.42 29.20
CA LYS A 71 16.85 -4.54 28.46
C LYS A 71 17.24 -4.40 26.97
N PRO A 72 17.46 -5.50 26.24
CA PRO A 72 17.69 -5.42 24.79
C PRO A 72 16.55 -4.61 24.17
N SER A 73 16.88 -3.51 23.49
CA SER A 73 15.86 -2.75 22.76
C SER A 73 15.43 -3.59 21.58
N VAL A 74 14.16 -3.95 21.54
CA VAL A 74 13.55 -4.54 20.35
C VAL A 74 13.51 -3.44 19.30
N GLU A 75 14.29 -3.59 18.24
CA GLU A 75 14.24 -2.72 17.07
C GLU A 75 12.88 -2.95 16.38
N GLY A 76 12.09 -1.88 16.28
CA GLY A 76 10.80 -1.88 15.61
C GLY A 76 10.88 -1.23 14.23
N SER A 77 9.72 -1.12 13.59
CA SER A 77 9.57 -0.43 12.31
C SER A 77 8.36 0.47 12.31
N LEU A 78 8.44 1.60 11.62
CA LEU A 78 7.31 2.46 11.30
C LEU A 78 6.70 2.00 9.96
N LEU A 79 5.46 1.51 10.01
CA LEU A 79 4.68 1.15 8.82
C LEU A 79 3.76 2.32 8.45
N THR A 80 3.93 2.85 7.24
CA THR A 80 3.02 3.84 6.64
C THR A 80 2.22 3.15 5.54
N VAL A 81 0.89 3.17 5.61
CA VAL A 81 0.02 2.58 4.58
C VAL A 81 -0.77 3.70 3.91
N ALA A 82 -0.85 3.69 2.58
CA ALA A 82 -1.57 4.68 1.80
C ALA A 82 -2.41 4.02 0.70
N PHE A 83 -3.61 4.54 0.48
CA PHE A 83 -4.50 4.11 -0.59
C PHE A 83 -5.01 5.32 -1.35
N GLN A 84 -4.96 5.25 -2.67
CA GLN A 84 -5.76 6.12 -3.54
C GLN A 84 -7.00 5.36 -3.98
N ILE A 85 -8.19 5.87 -3.65
CA ILE A 85 -9.46 5.20 -3.94
C ILE A 85 -10.40 6.18 -4.62
N LEU A 86 -10.91 5.78 -5.78
CA LEU A 86 -11.93 6.54 -6.52
C LEU A 86 -13.32 6.00 -6.15
N VAL A 87 -14.03 6.71 -5.28
CA VAL A 87 -15.41 6.34 -4.87
C VAL A 87 -16.44 6.75 -5.92
N SER A 88 -16.21 7.86 -6.62
CA SER A 88 -17.04 8.34 -7.71
C SER A 88 -16.22 9.15 -8.70
N SER A 89 -16.55 9.02 -9.98
CA SER A 89 -15.99 9.85 -11.05
C SER A 89 -16.71 11.20 -11.21
N LEU A 90 -17.81 11.42 -10.48
CA LEU A 90 -18.56 12.68 -10.52
C LEU A 90 -18.00 13.67 -9.48
N PRO A 91 -17.52 14.86 -9.88
CA PRO A 91 -16.92 15.83 -8.93
C PRO A 91 -17.87 16.34 -7.84
N THR A 92 -19.18 16.25 -8.06
CA THR A 92 -20.21 16.68 -7.10
C THR A 92 -20.65 15.56 -6.16
N ALA A 93 -20.17 14.33 -6.37
CA ALA A 93 -20.47 13.22 -5.48
C ALA A 93 -19.87 13.49 -4.10
N ARG A 94 -20.68 13.25 -3.07
CA ARG A 94 -20.25 13.38 -1.68
C ARG A 94 -19.85 12.02 -1.14
N LEU A 95 -18.79 11.99 -0.33
CA LEU A 95 -18.44 10.80 0.43
C LEU A 95 -19.55 10.50 1.44
N THR A 96 -19.96 9.24 1.49
CA THR A 96 -20.90 8.74 2.50
C THR A 96 -20.12 8.22 3.71
N VAL A 97 -20.78 8.18 4.87
CA VAL A 97 -20.20 7.58 6.09
C VAL A 97 -19.81 6.13 5.84
N GLU A 98 -20.64 5.39 5.10
CA GLU A 98 -20.38 4.00 4.68
C GLU A 98 -19.12 3.86 3.83
N SER A 99 -18.86 4.81 2.91
CA SER A 99 -17.63 4.81 2.10
C SER A 99 -16.40 4.98 2.99
N VAL A 100 -16.47 5.89 3.97
CA VAL A 100 -15.36 6.15 4.91
C VAL A 100 -15.11 4.92 5.79
N GLU A 101 -16.17 4.29 6.31
CA GLU A 101 -16.07 3.07 7.10
C GLU A 101 -15.43 1.93 6.30
N THR A 102 -15.83 1.75 5.04
CA THR A 102 -15.25 0.75 4.15
C THR A 102 -13.75 0.97 3.93
N VAL A 103 -13.33 2.21 3.69
CA VAL A 103 -11.90 2.57 3.52
C VAL A 103 -11.13 2.36 4.82
N SER A 104 -11.69 2.74 5.96
CA SER A 104 -11.09 2.53 7.28
C SER A 104 -10.87 1.04 7.57
N ASN A 105 -11.88 0.21 7.28
CA ASN A 105 -11.80 -1.23 7.44
C ASN A 105 -10.75 -1.85 6.50
N LEU A 106 -10.63 -1.35 5.26
CA LEU A 106 -9.60 -1.78 4.32
C LEU A 106 -8.18 -1.47 4.83
N ILE A 107 -7.95 -0.26 5.34
CA ILE A 107 -6.66 0.15 5.92
C ILE A 107 -6.33 -0.74 7.12
N SER A 108 -7.28 -0.89 8.05
CA SER A 108 -7.12 -1.71 9.24
C SER A 108 -6.81 -3.17 8.88
N CYS A 109 -7.59 -3.76 7.97
CA CYS A 109 -7.38 -5.13 7.50
C CYS A 109 -6.00 -5.30 6.85
N THR A 110 -5.56 -4.35 6.03
CA THR A 110 -4.24 -4.37 5.41
C THR A 110 -3.12 -4.36 6.45
N VAL A 111 -3.20 -3.45 7.42
CA VAL A 111 -2.21 -3.39 8.52
C VAL A 111 -2.17 -4.71 9.31
N GLN A 112 -3.34 -5.28 9.63
CA GLN A 112 -3.40 -6.56 10.35
C GLN A 112 -2.81 -7.71 9.53
N LYS A 113 -3.07 -7.77 8.22
CA LYS A 113 -2.49 -8.78 7.34
C LYS A 113 -0.97 -8.65 7.22
N ILE A 114 -0.44 -7.41 7.13
CA ILE A 114 1.00 -7.16 7.12
C ILE A 114 1.62 -7.63 8.45
N LYS A 115 1.04 -7.23 9.58
CA LYS A 115 1.50 -7.68 10.91
C LYS A 115 1.50 -9.20 11.05
N ALA A 116 0.43 -9.86 10.58
CA ALA A 116 0.32 -11.31 10.61
C ALA A 116 1.37 -11.98 9.72
N ALA A 117 1.59 -11.49 8.49
CA ALA A 117 2.60 -12.02 7.58
C ALA A 117 4.03 -11.88 8.11
N LEU A 118 4.29 -10.83 8.91
CA LEU A 118 5.58 -10.57 9.54
C LEU A 118 5.70 -11.14 10.97
N ASN A 119 4.69 -11.88 11.45
CA ASN A 119 4.63 -12.42 12.81
C ASN A 119 4.87 -11.37 13.91
N CYS A 120 4.41 -10.12 13.68
CA CYS A 120 4.47 -9.07 14.70
C CYS A 120 3.54 -9.44 15.86
N LYS A 121 4.04 -9.37 17.10
CA LYS A 121 3.23 -9.61 18.30
C LYS A 121 2.16 -8.53 18.42
N THR A 122 0.89 -8.95 18.53
CA THR A 122 -0.27 -8.06 18.76
C THR A 122 -0.31 -7.53 20.18
#